data_AF-A0A372RI11-F1
#
_entry.id   AF-A0A372RI11-F1
#
_cell.length_a   1.000
_cell.length_b   1.000
_cell.length_c   1.000
_cell.angle_alpha   90.00
_cell.angle_beta   90.00
_cell.angle_gamma   90.00
#
_symmetry.space_group_name_H-M   'P 1'
#
loop_
_entity.id
_entity.type
_entity.pdbx_description
1 polymer ?
#
loop_
_entity_poly.entity_id
_entity_poly.type
_entity_poly.pdbx_seq_one_letter_code
_entity_poly.pdbx_strand_id
1 'polypeptide(L)'
;MTDQLGKQQKLNVTEKHSEAQQDRLRQFLVNWVNDDLQPFSIVNSLTFRIFCNELDPAFLVPEDASKTSKYLNTITDFSARWYSSYLAWRHLIKLKGYIKGLLNHLELESDPDSLKDAKLLKNIMISDD
;
A
#
# COMPACT_ATOMS: atom_id res chain seq x y z
N MET A 1 12.16 46.54 25.23
CA MET A 1 12.76 45.55 26.14
C MET A 1 12.16 44.20 25.78
N THR A 2 12.60 43.70 24.64
CA THR A 2 12.11 42.50 23.93
C THR A 2 13.15 41.43 24.12
N ASP A 3 12.93 40.49 25.05
CA ASP A 3 13.76 39.29 25.12
C ASP A 3 13.09 38.14 25.91
N GLN A 4 11.83 37.86 25.61
CA GLN A 4 11.14 36.67 26.12
C GLN A 4 10.69 35.68 25.04
N LEU A 5 11.20 35.80 23.81
CA LEU A 5 10.91 34.88 22.71
C LEU A 5 12.14 34.02 22.32
N GLY A 6 12.97 33.65 23.30
CA GLY A 6 14.21 32.89 23.07
C GLY A 6 14.23 31.48 23.66
N LYS A 7 13.11 30.96 24.18
CA LYS A 7 13.07 29.66 24.88
C LYS A 7 12.00 28.70 24.37
N GLN A 8 11.72 28.68 23.07
CA GLN A 8 10.98 27.58 22.45
C GLN A 8 11.51 27.31 21.04
N GLN A 9 12.58 26.51 20.97
CA GLN A 9 12.90 25.59 19.86
C GLN A 9 14.25 24.92 20.16
N LYS A 10 14.32 24.14 21.24
CA LYS A 10 15.07 22.90 21.14
C LYS A 10 14.13 21.94 20.44
N LEU A 11 14.26 21.79 19.12
CA LEU A 11 13.83 20.54 18.49
C LEU A 11 14.53 19.46 19.31
N ASN A 12 13.76 18.64 20.02
CA ASN A 12 14.27 17.40 20.56
C ASN A 12 14.80 16.66 19.32
N VAL A 13 16.12 16.61 19.18
CA VAL A 13 16.77 15.73 18.22
C VAL A 13 16.52 14.34 18.77
N THR A 14 15.37 13.77 18.46
CA THR A 14 15.09 12.38 18.76
C THR A 14 16.17 11.59 18.05
N GLU A 15 17.02 10.92 18.80
CA GLU A 15 18.07 10.10 18.21
C GLU A 15 17.41 9.04 17.34
N LYS A 16 17.87 8.94 16.08
CA LYS A 16 17.37 7.93 15.17
C LYS A 16 17.58 6.54 15.78
N HIS A 17 16.67 5.62 15.49
CA HIS A 17 16.87 4.21 15.87
C HIS A 17 18.19 3.67 15.32
N SER A 18 18.73 2.66 16.02
CA SER A 18 19.84 1.84 15.49
C SER A 18 19.47 1.28 14.10
N GLU A 19 20.47 1.08 13.22
CA GLU A 19 20.19 0.59 11.87
C GLU A 19 19.46 -0.77 11.87
N ALA A 20 19.76 -1.67 12.82
CA ALA A 20 19.05 -2.95 12.95
C ALA A 20 17.56 -2.76 13.26
N GLN A 21 17.23 -1.79 14.12
CA GLN A 21 15.84 -1.46 14.44
C GLN A 21 15.16 -0.73 13.27
N GLN A 22 15.87 0.15 12.57
CA GLN A 22 15.37 0.78 11.34
C GLN A 22 15.04 -0.27 10.28
N ASP A 23 15.93 -1.23 10.05
CA ASP A 23 15.73 -2.33 9.11
C ASP A 23 14.50 -3.17 9.47
N ARG A 24 14.33 -3.48 10.75
CA ARG A 24 13.14 -4.21 11.23
C ARG A 24 11.84 -3.45 10.97
N LEU A 25 11.80 -2.14 11.26
CA LEU A 25 10.62 -1.31 11.02
C LEU A 25 10.34 -1.13 9.52
N ARG A 26 11.38 -0.95 8.70
CA ARG A 26 11.26 -0.92 7.24
C ARG A 26 10.70 -2.23 6.68
N GLN A 27 11.09 -3.38 7.24
CA GLN A 27 10.54 -4.66 6.82
C GLN A 27 9.04 -4.79 7.15
N PHE A 28 8.60 -4.33 8.33
CA PHE A 28 7.17 -4.29 8.65
C PHE A 28 6.39 -3.40 7.71
N LEU A 29 6.92 -2.22 7.38
CA LEU A 29 6.33 -1.31 6.40
C LEU A 29 6.20 -1.98 5.02
N VAL A 30 7.25 -2.67 4.55
CA VAL A 30 7.23 -3.40 3.27
C VAL A 30 6.20 -4.53 3.29
N ASN A 31 6.14 -5.32 4.36
CA ASN A 31 5.16 -6.39 4.51
C ASN A 31 3.74 -5.82 4.47
N TRP A 32 3.48 -4.74 5.21
CA TRP A 32 2.19 -4.05 5.18
C TRP A 32 1.83 -3.55 3.76
N VAL A 33 2.77 -2.93 3.05
CA VAL A 33 2.56 -2.47 1.68
C VAL A 33 2.19 -3.64 0.75
N ASN A 34 2.85 -4.78 0.91
CA ASN A 34 2.62 -5.96 0.08
C ASN A 34 1.32 -6.71 0.45
N ASP A 35 1.11 -6.99 1.73
CA ASP A 35 0.02 -7.84 2.23
C ASP A 35 -1.33 -7.13 2.15
N ASP A 36 -1.34 -5.81 2.38
CA ASP A 36 -2.54 -4.97 2.29
C ASP A 36 -2.68 -4.26 0.94
N LEU A 37 -1.88 -4.66 -0.06
CA LEU A 37 -1.93 -4.16 -1.44
C LEU A 37 -1.89 -2.63 -1.54
N GLN A 38 -1.09 -2.00 -0.69
CA GLN A 38 -0.94 -0.54 -0.70
C GLN A 38 -0.09 -0.11 -1.90
N PRO A 39 -0.35 1.07 -2.46
CA PRO A 39 0.50 1.59 -3.52
C PRO A 39 1.91 1.85 -2.97
N PHE A 40 2.96 1.45 -3.71
CA PHE A 40 4.35 1.69 -3.29
C PHE A 40 4.68 3.19 -3.13
N SER A 41 3.91 4.07 -3.78
CA SER A 41 4.03 5.52 -3.63
C SER A 41 3.57 6.05 -2.27
N ILE A 42 2.94 5.22 -1.41
CA ILE A 42 2.43 5.64 -0.11
C ILE A 42 3.53 6.22 0.79
N VAL A 43 4.76 5.72 0.68
CA VAL A 43 5.91 6.21 1.47
C VAL A 43 6.34 7.63 1.07
N ASN A 44 5.99 8.06 -0.15
CA ASN A 44 6.24 9.41 -0.63
C ASN A 44 5.16 10.41 -0.18
N SER A 45 4.04 9.93 0.37
CA SER A 45 2.96 10.79 0.85
C SER A 45 3.38 11.57 2.10
N LEU A 46 3.27 12.90 2.02
CA LEU A 46 3.59 13.79 3.13
C LEU A 46 2.74 13.48 4.37
N THR A 47 1.45 13.26 4.20
CA THR A 47 0.53 13.00 5.32
C THR A 47 0.81 11.64 5.97
N PHE A 48 1.18 10.63 5.19
CA PHE A 48 1.62 9.34 5.71
C PHE A 48 2.92 9.47 6.53
N ARG A 49 3.89 10.23 6.03
CA ARG A 49 5.15 10.47 6.76
C ARG A 49 4.92 11.22 8.07
N ILE A 50 4.02 12.20 8.10
CA ILE A 50 3.62 12.89 9.33
C ILE A 50 3.00 11.87 10.30
N PHE A 51 2.07 11.05 9.84
CA PHE A 51 1.45 10.01 10.68
C PHE A 51 2.50 9.05 11.28
N CYS A 52 3.45 8.55 10.48
CA CYS A 52 4.51 7.69 10.99
C CYS A 52 5.41 8.41 12.01
N ASN A 53 5.73 9.68 11.77
CA ASN A 53 6.53 10.49 12.68
C ASN A 53 5.82 10.73 14.02
N GLU A 54 4.49 10.90 14.02
CA GLU A 54 3.71 11.02 15.26
C GLU A 54 3.66 9.69 16.04
N LEU A 55 3.64 8.55 15.35
CA LEU A 55 3.68 7.22 15.98
C LEU A 55 5.05 6.89 16.57
N ASP A 56 6.11 7.15 15.81
CA ASP A 56 7.49 6.90 16.19
C ASP A 56 8.41 7.95 15.56
N PRO A 57 8.75 9.03 16.29
CA PRO A 57 9.61 10.10 15.78
C PRO A 57 11.05 9.65 15.48
N ALA A 58 11.49 8.51 16.02
CA ALA A 58 12.83 7.96 15.78
C ALA A 58 12.88 7.06 14.53
N PHE A 59 11.71 6.68 13.98
CA PHE A 59 11.61 5.91 12.76
C PHE A 59 11.76 6.80 11.52
N LEU A 60 12.73 6.46 10.67
CA LEU A 60 12.97 7.18 9.44
C LEU A 60 12.31 6.44 8.28
N VAL A 61 11.09 6.89 7.93
CA VAL A 61 10.37 6.40 6.76
C VAL A 61 11.24 6.61 5.51
N PRO A 62 11.41 5.59 4.65
CA PRO A 62 12.15 5.73 3.41
C PRO A 62 11.59 6.85 2.54
N GLU A 63 12.44 7.81 2.17
CA GLU A 63 12.04 8.98 1.37
C GLU A 63 11.79 8.67 -0.11
N ASP A 64 12.15 7.47 -0.54
CA ASP A 64 11.97 7.04 -1.92
C ASP A 64 11.67 5.54 -1.94
N ALA A 65 10.64 5.18 -2.70
CA ALA A 65 10.33 3.80 -3.04
C ALA A 65 11.49 3.11 -3.79
N SER A 66 12.38 3.86 -4.43
CA SER A 66 13.62 3.32 -5.00
C SER A 66 14.65 2.96 -3.93
N LYS A 67 14.64 3.59 -2.75
CA LYS A 67 15.52 3.25 -1.62
C LYS A 67 14.94 2.12 -0.78
N THR A 68 13.62 1.96 -0.78
CA THR A 68 13.03 0.70 -0.34
C THR A 68 13.44 -0.44 -1.26
N SER A 69 13.95 -0.21 -2.47
CA SER A 69 14.50 -1.27 -3.33
C SER A 69 15.54 -2.14 -2.65
N LYS A 70 16.30 -1.74 -1.64
CA LYS A 70 17.16 -2.72 -0.93
C LYS A 70 16.33 -3.81 -0.21
N TYR A 71 15.17 -3.43 0.31
CA TYR A 71 14.17 -4.28 0.95
C TYR A 71 13.12 -4.83 -0.04
N LEU A 72 13.00 -4.19 -1.22
CA LEU A 72 12.19 -4.62 -2.35
C LEU A 72 13.05 -5.28 -3.46
N ASN A 73 14.36 -5.49 -3.32
CA ASN A 73 15.21 -6.16 -4.33
C ASN A 73 15.20 -7.66 -4.10
N THR A 74 14.76 -8.08 -2.92
CA THR A 74 14.08 -9.36 -2.74
C THR A 74 12.87 -9.50 -3.69
N ILE A 75 12.35 -8.37 -4.23
CA ILE A 75 11.28 -8.28 -5.23
C ILE A 75 11.83 -7.99 -6.66
N THR A 76 13.15 -7.89 -6.88
CA THR A 76 13.72 -7.96 -8.25
C THR A 76 14.24 -9.36 -8.58
N ASP A 77 14.51 -10.19 -7.57
CA ASP A 77 14.58 -11.65 -7.68
C ASP A 77 13.18 -12.32 -7.71
N PHE A 78 12.15 -11.50 -7.88
CA PHE A 78 10.72 -11.85 -8.01
C PHE A 78 10.39 -12.38 -9.41
N SER A 79 11.33 -13.05 -10.05
CA SER A 79 11.01 -14.22 -10.87
C SER A 79 10.28 -15.28 -10.02
N ALA A 80 10.41 -15.22 -8.69
CA ALA A 80 9.55 -15.92 -7.74
C ALA A 80 8.22 -15.17 -7.41
N ARG A 81 7.67 -14.38 -8.37
CA ARG A 81 6.31 -13.76 -8.37
C ARG A 81 5.13 -14.72 -8.15
N TRP A 82 5.41 -15.96 -7.75
CA TRP A 82 4.48 -17.04 -7.49
C TRP A 82 4.72 -17.68 -6.11
N TYR A 83 4.96 -16.86 -5.09
CA TYR A 83 4.93 -17.28 -3.68
C TYR A 83 3.54 -17.00 -3.11
N SER A 84 2.51 -17.84 -3.23
CA SER A 84 2.29 -19.13 -3.88
C SER A 84 1.23 -18.90 -4.95
N SER A 85 1.07 -19.80 -5.93
CA SER A 85 -0.20 -19.95 -6.65
C SER A 85 -1.37 -19.68 -5.69
N TYR A 86 -1.33 -20.26 -4.50
CA TYR A 86 -2.31 -20.06 -3.44
C TYR A 86 -2.67 -18.60 -3.11
N LEU A 87 -1.71 -17.67 -2.93
CA LEU A 87 -2.05 -16.28 -2.57
C LEU A 87 -2.63 -15.52 -3.76
N ALA A 88 -2.06 -15.71 -4.96
CA ALA A 88 -2.62 -15.19 -6.20
C ALA A 88 -4.03 -15.75 -6.44
N TRP A 89 -4.23 -17.05 -6.23
CA TRP A 89 -5.52 -17.73 -6.30
C TRP A 89 -6.50 -17.22 -5.24
N ARG A 90 -6.08 -17.00 -3.99
CA ARG A 90 -6.91 -16.38 -2.95
C ARG A 90 -7.35 -14.97 -3.33
N HIS A 91 -6.45 -14.19 -3.94
CA HIS A 91 -6.78 -12.85 -4.43
C HIS A 91 -7.77 -12.91 -5.61
N LEU A 92 -7.55 -13.82 -6.56
CA LEU A 92 -8.47 -14.05 -7.68
C LEU A 92 -9.86 -14.51 -7.19
N ILE A 93 -9.94 -15.38 -6.19
CA ILE A 93 -11.21 -15.83 -5.59
C ILE A 93 -11.96 -14.65 -4.96
N LYS A 94 -11.28 -13.80 -4.18
CA LYS A 94 -11.88 -12.59 -3.59
C LYS A 94 -12.39 -11.64 -4.68
N LEU A 95 -11.56 -11.34 -5.68
CA LEU A 95 -11.92 -10.46 -6.80
C LEU A 95 -13.10 -11.00 -7.60
N LYS A 96 -13.15 -12.31 -7.88
CA LYS A 96 -14.28 -12.95 -8.57
C LYS A 96 -15.60 -12.72 -7.84
N GLY A 97 -15.60 -12.73 -6.51
CA GLY A 97 -16.79 -12.42 -5.70
C GLY A 97 -17.27 -10.98 -5.86
N TYR A 98 -16.36 -10.01 -5.77
CA TYR A 98 -16.70 -8.59 -5.96
C TYR A 98 -17.19 -8.29 -7.38
N ILE A 99 -16.55 -8.88 -8.39
CA ILE A 99 -16.95 -8.70 -9.79
C ILE A 99 -18.37 -9.27 -10.03
N LYS A 100 -18.70 -10.43 -9.45
CA LYS A 100 -20.07 -10.97 -9.49
C LYS A 100 -21.09 -10.04 -8.81
N GLY A 101 -20.74 -9.47 -7.66
CA GLY A 101 -21.59 -8.50 -6.97
C GLY A 101 -21.84 -7.25 -7.82
N LEU A 102 -20.79 -6.72 -8.46
CA LEU A 102 -20.90 -5.60 -9.39
C LEU A 102 -21.75 -5.95 -10.61
N LEU A 103 -21.55 -7.12 -11.22
CA LEU A 103 -22.34 -7.57 -12.37
C LEU A 103 -23.84 -7.61 -12.05
N ASN A 104 -24.21 -8.21 -10.92
CA ASN A 104 -25.60 -8.27 -10.48
C ASN A 104 -26.19 -6.87 -10.25
N HIS A 105 -25.39 -5.95 -9.70
CA HIS A 105 -25.82 -4.58 -9.51
C HIS A 105 -26.07 -3.86 -10.84
N LEU A 106 -25.12 -3.95 -11.78
CA LEU A 106 -25.24 -3.35 -13.11
C LEU A 106 -26.40 -3.94 -13.93
N GLU A 107 -26.70 -5.23 -13.78
CA GLU A 107 -27.87 -5.88 -14.43
C GLU A 107 -29.21 -5.42 -13.83
N LEU A 108 -29.23 -4.86 -12.62
CA LEU A 108 -30.43 -4.30 -11.98
C LEU A 108 -30.66 -2.82 -12.33
N GLU A 109 -29.63 -2.13 -12.80
CA GLU A 109 -29.76 -0.75 -13.24
C GLU A 109 -30.47 -0.66 -14.59
N SER A 110 -31.34 0.33 -14.74
CA SER A 110 -32.13 0.52 -15.97
C SER A 110 -31.44 1.41 -16.99
N ASP A 111 -30.29 2.01 -16.64
CA ASP A 111 -29.61 2.91 -17.54
C ASP A 111 -28.85 2.15 -18.64
N PRO A 112 -28.80 2.71 -19.87
CA PRO A 112 -28.22 2.03 -21.01
C PRO A 112 -26.71 1.76 -20.89
N ASP A 113 -25.99 2.52 -20.06
CA ASP A 113 -24.53 2.42 -19.95
C ASP A 113 -24.14 1.31 -18.98
N SER A 114 -24.80 1.20 -17.82
CA SER A 114 -24.66 0.06 -16.91
C SER A 114 -24.99 -1.28 -17.57
N LEU A 115 -25.99 -1.32 -18.46
CA LEU A 115 -26.29 -2.53 -19.24
C LEU A 115 -25.21 -2.87 -20.28
N LYS A 116 -24.52 -1.88 -20.86
CA LYS A 116 -23.37 -2.13 -21.75
C LYS A 116 -22.18 -2.63 -20.95
N ASP A 117 -21.92 -2.02 -19.80
CA ASP A 117 -20.82 -2.39 -18.91
C ASP A 117 -21.03 -3.79 -18.35
N ALA A 118 -22.27 -4.15 -17.95
CA ALA A 118 -22.63 -5.51 -17.56
C ALA A 118 -22.34 -6.52 -18.68
N LYS A 119 -22.75 -6.23 -19.93
CA LYS A 119 -22.46 -7.10 -21.09
C LYS A 119 -20.96 -7.24 -21.34
N LEU A 120 -20.21 -6.14 -21.27
CA LEU A 120 -18.76 -6.15 -21.46
C LEU A 120 -18.07 -6.97 -20.37
N LEU A 121 -18.47 -6.77 -19.11
CA LEU A 121 -17.96 -7.51 -17.96
C LEU A 121 -18.25 -9.00 -18.08
N LYS A 122 -19.46 -9.37 -18.50
CA LYS A 122 -19.89 -10.76 -18.74
C LYS A 122 -19.09 -11.42 -19.87
N ASN A 123 -18.77 -10.67 -20.92
CA ASN A 123 -17.91 -11.13 -22.02
C ASN A 123 -16.44 -11.24 -21.63
N ILE A 124 -15.92 -10.37 -20.76
CA ILE A 124 -14.56 -10.52 -20.23
C ILE A 124 -14.50 -11.73 -19.29
N MET A 125 -15.58 -11.98 -18.56
CA MET A 125 -15.74 -13.15 -17.71
C MET A 125 -16.04 -14.45 -18.48
N ILE A 126 -15.86 -14.52 -19.82
CA ILE A 126 -16.17 -15.70 -20.66
C ILE A 126 -15.83 -17.00 -19.91
N SER A 127 -16.95 -17.58 -19.48
CA SER A 127 -17.32 -18.94 -19.12
C SER A 127 -16.50 -19.69 -18.08
N ASP A 128 -17.20 -19.94 -16.98
CA ASP A 128 -17.19 -21.15 -16.17
C ASP A 128 -16.45 -22.33 -16.81
N ASP A 129 -15.23 -22.56 -16.31
CA ASP A 129 -14.72 -23.81 -15.75
C ASP A 129 -13.76 -23.47 -14.58
#